data_AF-A0AAW1WAR1-F1
#
_entry.id   AF-A0AAW1WAR1-F1
#
_cell.length_a   1.000
_cell.length_b   1.000
_cell.length_c   1.000
_cell.angle_alpha   90.00
_cell.angle_beta   90.00
_cell.angle_gamma   90.00
#
_symmetry.space_group_name_H-M   'P 1'
#
loop_
_entity.id
_entity.type
_entity.pdbx_description
1 polymer ?
#
loop_
_entity_poly.entity_id
_entity_poly.type
_entity_poly.pdbx_seq_one_letter_code
_entity_poly.pdbx_strand_id
1 'polypeptide(L)' 'MCSITNDPNAALANWTSSRHCNWFGIACDPSTNQDISIPLVETQLQGEISPFLENISDLQVLDLTSNTFTRHIPELN' A
#
# COMPACT_ATOMS: atom_id res chain seq x y z
N MET A 1 -4.20 7.08 12.18
CA MET A 1 -3.46 5.99 12.85
C MET A 1 -3.45 4.81 11.88
N CYS A 2 -2.29 4.17 11.66
CA CYS A 2 -2.22 2.98 10.81
C CYS A 2 -3.08 1.86 11.41
N SER A 3 -3.90 1.23 10.58
CA SER A 3 -4.92 0.25 11.02
C SER A 3 -4.60 -1.19 10.60
N ILE A 4 -3.40 -1.42 10.05
CA ILE A 4 -2.89 -2.78 9.82
C ILE A 4 -2.65 -3.41 11.19
N THR A 5 -3.40 -4.47 11.49
CA THR A 5 -3.36 -5.16 12.77
C THR A 5 -2.48 -6.41 12.73
N ASN A 6 -2.18 -6.93 11.54
CA ASN A 6 -1.27 -8.05 11.35
C ASN A 6 -0.52 -7.94 10.02
N ASP A 7 0.81 -8.09 10.08
CA ASP A 7 1.73 -8.17 8.94
C ASP A 7 2.75 -9.31 9.19
N PRO A 8 2.32 -10.58 9.06
CA PRO A 8 3.16 -11.72 9.43
C PRO A 8 4.35 -11.93 8.49
N ASN A 9 4.24 -11.43 7.25
CA ASN A 9 5.30 -11.51 6.25
C ASN A 9 6.22 -10.29 6.24
N ALA A 10 6.00 -9.33 7.14
CA ALA A 10 6.74 -8.08 7.21
C ALA A 10 6.74 -7.31 5.88
N ALA A 11 5.65 -7.40 5.10
CA ALA A 11 5.52 -6.81 3.78
C ALA A 11 5.62 -5.27 3.82
N LEU A 12 5.24 -4.66 4.94
CA LEU A 12 5.27 -3.21 5.13
C LEU A 12 6.50 -2.73 5.93
N ALA A 13 7.48 -3.62 6.21
CA ALA A 13 8.59 -3.31 7.11
C ALA A 13 9.45 -2.12 6.68
N ASN A 14 9.56 -1.85 5.37
CA ASN A 14 10.34 -0.72 4.84
C ASN A 14 9.50 0.52 4.50
N TRP A 15 8.21 0.54 4.85
CA TRP A 15 7.30 1.66 4.63
C TRP A 15 7.48 2.76 5.70
N THR A 16 8.70 3.27 5.83
CA THR A 16 9.10 4.16 6.93
C THR A 16 9.79 5.44 6.47
N SER A 17 10.11 5.57 5.18
CA SER A 17 10.83 6.72 4.62
C SER A 17 9.95 7.56 3.69
N SER A 18 10.29 8.84 3.49
CA SER A 18 9.57 9.72 2.56
C SER A 18 9.74 9.35 1.07
N ARG A 19 10.54 8.33 0.74
CA ARG A 19 10.79 7.88 -0.64
C ARG A 19 10.03 6.59 -0.91
N HIS A 20 8.76 6.72 -1.27
CA HIS A 20 7.83 5.61 -1.50
C HIS A 20 8.29 4.62 -2.58
N CYS A 21 9.00 5.08 -3.62
CA CYS A 21 9.50 4.21 -4.69
C CYS A 21 10.52 3.15 -4.26
N ASN A 22 11.08 3.25 -3.05
CA ASN A 22 11.99 2.24 -2.52
C ASN A 22 11.27 1.20 -1.65
N TRP A 23 9.96 1.34 -1.47
CA TRP A 23 9.19 0.46 -0.61
C TRP A 23 8.88 -0.87 -1.30
N PHE A 24 8.74 -1.92 -0.50
CA PHE A 24 8.38 -3.23 -1.02
C PHE A 24 7.00 -3.16 -1.69
N GLY A 25 6.90 -3.79 -2.86
CA GLY A 25 5.66 -3.86 -3.63
C GLY A 25 5.27 -2.54 -4.29
N ILE A 26 6.07 -1.47 -4.20
CA ILE A 26 5.79 -0.22 -4.92
C ILE A 26 6.54 -0.22 -6.27
N ALA A 27 5.79 -0.03 -7.35
CA ALA A 27 6.33 0.30 -8.66
C ALA A 27 6.07 1.77 -8.95
N CYS A 28 7.13 2.53 -9.22
CA CYS A 28 7.05 3.92 -9.69
C CYS A 28 7.42 3.99 -11.17
N ASP A 29 6.78 4.87 -11.92
CA ASP A 29 7.29 5.26 -13.24
C ASP A 29 8.68 5.91 -13.12
N PRO A 30 9.73 5.36 -13.75
CA PRO A 30 11.08 5.90 -13.67
C PRO A 30 11.26 7.26 -14.36
N SER A 31 10.31 7.68 -15.21
CA SER A 31 10.37 8.96 -15.93
C SER A 31 9.80 10.12 -15.12
N THR A 32 8.75 9.89 -14.33
CA THR A 32 8.05 10.92 -13.55
C THR A 32 8.25 10.77 -12.04
N ASN A 33 8.52 9.57 -11.54
CA ASN A 33 8.33 9.15 -10.14
C ASN A 33 6.89 9.39 -9.61
N GLN A 34 5.91 9.53 -10.49
CA GLN A 34 4.54 9.98 -10.16
C GLN A 34 3.43 9.04 -10.65
N ASP A 35 3.76 7.83 -11.09
CA ASP A 35 2.76 6.79 -11.32
C ASP A 35 3.08 5.61 -10.42
N ILE A 36 2.29 5.47 -9.35
CA ILE A 36 2.53 4.51 -8.29
C ILE A 36 1.54 3.35 -8.43
N SER A 37 2.09 2.13 -8.52
CA SER A 37 1.34 0.88 -8.39
C SER A 37 1.79 0.14 -7.14
N ILE A 38 0.84 -0.35 -6.35
CA ILE A 38 1.10 -1.06 -5.08
C ILE A 38 0.49 -2.48 -5.15
N PRO A 39 1.17 -3.46 -5.77
CA PRO A 39 0.83 -4.88 -5.64
C PRO A 39 1.29 -5.46 -4.30
N LEU A 40 0.36 -5.66 -3.38
CA LEU A 40 0.55 -6.37 -2.11
C LEU A 40 -0.24 -7.70 -2.09
N VAL A 41 -0.23 -8.41 -3.21
CA VAL A 41 -0.99 -9.65 -3.40
C VAL A 41 -0.48 -10.76 -2.47
N GLU A 42 -1.41 -11.49 -1.84
CA GLU A 42 -1.11 -12.67 -1.00
C GLU A 42 -0.13 -12.41 0.17
N THR A 43 -0.04 -11.17 0.65
CA THR A 43 0.89 -10.78 1.73
C THR A 43 0.37 -11.11 3.14
N GLN A 44 -0.84 -11.67 3.27
CA GLN A 44 -1.51 -12.01 4.53
C GLN A 44 -1.76 -10.81 5.45
N LEU A 45 -1.84 -9.61 4.86
CA LEU A 45 -2.14 -8.40 5.60
C LEU A 45 -3.56 -8.47 6.18
N GLN A 46 -3.70 -7.98 7.41
CA GLN A 46 -4.99 -7.87 8.10
C GLN A 46 -5.17 -6.51 8.74
N GLY A 47 -6.43 -6.12 8.93
CA GLY A 47 -6.81 -4.83 9.51
C GLY A 47 -7.50 -3.95 8.47
N GLU A 48 -7.21 -2.65 8.50
CA GLU A 48 -7.82 -1.69 7.58
C GLU A 48 -6.75 -0.93 6.80
N ILE A 49 -7.13 -0.51 5.60
CA ILE A 49 -6.31 0.35 4.76
C ILE A 49 -6.18 1.70 5.47
N SER A 50 -4.94 2.12 5.69
CA SER A 50 -4.65 3.41 6.29
C SER A 50 -5.03 4.55 5.34
N PRO A 51 -5.62 5.66 5.84
CA PRO A 51 -5.79 6.89 5.06
C PRO A 51 -4.48 7.43 4.50
N PHE A 52 -3.33 6.95 5.00
CA PHE A 52 -2.03 7.26 4.40
C PHE A 52 -1.97 6.95 2.88
N LEU A 53 -2.66 5.92 2.39
CA LEU A 53 -2.73 5.66 0.94
C LEU A 53 -3.42 6.82 0.19
N GLU A 54 -4.31 7.58 0.83
CA GLU A 54 -4.93 8.79 0.25
C GLU A 54 -3.89 9.92 0.06
N ASN A 55 -2.76 9.85 0.75
CA ASN A 55 -1.69 10.84 0.63
C ASN A 55 -0.67 10.47 -0.45
N ILE A 56 -0.87 9.34 -1.15
CA ILE A 56 -0.13 8.96 -2.35
C ILE A 56 -0.93 9.44 -3.55
N SER A 57 -0.82 10.74 -3.86
CA SER A 57 -1.60 11.45 -4.89
C SER A 57 -1.50 10.86 -6.30
N ASP A 58 -0.44 10.09 -6.51
CA ASP A 58 0.05 9.53 -7.76
C ASP A 58 -0.30 8.02 -7.91
N LEU A 59 -1.11 7.49 -6.98
CA LEU A 59 -1.52 6.09 -6.94
C LEU A 59 -2.51 5.78 -8.06
N GLN A 60 -2.08 4.97 -9.03
CA GLN A 60 -2.95 4.51 -10.12
C GLN A 60 -3.53 3.12 -9.86
N VAL A 61 -2.76 2.26 -9.19
CA VAL A 61 -3.14 0.86 -8.95
C VAL A 61 -2.87 0.47 -7.51
N LEU A 62 -3.91 -0.02 -6.84
CA LEU A 62 -3.82 -0.66 -5.53
C LEU A 62 -4.34 -2.09 -5.65
N ASP A 63 -3.43 -3.07 -5.63
CA ASP A 63 -3.79 -4.49 -5.71
C ASP A 63 -3.53 -5.16 -4.36
N LEU A 64 -4.64 -5.47 -3.68
CA LEU A 64 -4.68 -6.09 -2.35
C LEU A 64 -5.23 -7.51 -2.40
N THR A 65 -5.24 -8.14 -3.57
CA THR A 65 -5.83 -9.47 -3.79
C THR A 65 -5.30 -10.49 -2.79
N SER A 66 -6.19 -11.34 -2.28
CA SER A 66 -5.87 -12.43 -1.33
C SER A 66 -5.23 -11.96 0.00
N ASN A 67 -5.69 -10.83 0.54
CA ASN A 67 -5.44 -10.40 1.92
C ASN A 67 -6.73 -10.44 2.76
N THR A 68 -6.63 -10.23 4.08
CA THR A 68 -7.77 -10.33 5.01
C THR A 68 -8.10 -8.98 5.64
N PHE A 69 -8.53 -8.02 4.82
CA PHE A 69 -8.98 -6.70 5.29
C PHE A 69 -10.39 -6.75 5.87
N THR A 70 -10.61 -6.13 7.03
CA THR A 70 -11.84 -6.26 7.82
C THR A 70 -12.83 -5.10 7.65
N ARG A 71 -12.50 -4.05 6.89
CA ARG A 71 -13.41 -2.96 6.49
C ARG A 71 -13.37 -2.66 4.99
N HIS A 72 -14.36 -1.89 4.53
CA HIS A 72 -14.44 -1.36 3.17
C HIS A 72 -13.12 -0.69 2.76
N ILE A 73 -12.69 -1.00 1.54
CA ILE A 73 -11.66 -0.23 0.84
C ILE A 73 -12.19 1.21 0.72
N PRO A 74 -11.45 2.25 1.14
CA PRO A 74 -11.87 3.64 0.94
C PRO A 74 -12.12 3.88 -0.55
N GLU A 75 -13.21 4.57 -0.91
CA GLU A 75 -13.33 5.08 -2.28
C GLU A 75 -12.21 6.12 -2.48
N LEU A 76 -11.26 5.78 -3.34
CA LEU A 76 -10.23 6.71 -3.81
C LEU A 76 -10.93 7.64 -4.81
N ASN A 77 -11.18 8.88 -4.42
CA ASN A 77 -11.77 9.94 -5.27
C ASN A 77 -10.71 10.65 -6.11
#